data_AF-A0A1C5LDF2-F1
#
_entry.id   AF-A0A1C5LDF2-F1
#
_cell.length_a   1.000
_cell.length_b   1.000
_cell.length_c   1.000
_cell.angle_alpha   90.00
_cell.angle_beta   90.00
_cell.angle_gamma   90.00
#
_symmetry.space_group_name_H-M   'P 1'
#
loop_
_entity.id
_entity.type
_entity.pdbx_description
1 polymer ?
#
loop_
_entity_poly.entity_id
_entity_poly.type
_entity_poly.pdbx_seq_one_letter_code
_entity_poly.pdbx_strand_id
1 'polypeptide(L)'
;MHSPVLAKRVHELKDTQKGATLMCHEMEKIYSEGMESGELKKAKETALSMAEEGMDVKKIARLVKVSEDDIQKWIDENMCVAK
;
A
#
# COMPACT_ATOMS: atom_id res chain seq x y z
N MET A 1 14.26 -6.28 -35.12
CA MET A 1 14.55 -7.17 -33.98
C MET A 1 13.34 -8.09 -33.77
N HIS A 2 13.44 -9.37 -34.10
CA HIS A 2 12.42 -10.37 -33.74
C HIS A 2 13.11 -11.43 -32.90
N SER A 3 12.80 -11.46 -31.59
CA SER A 3 13.37 -12.46 -30.69
C SER A 3 12.35 -13.58 -30.52
N PRO A 4 12.66 -14.81 -30.98
CA PRO A 4 11.75 -15.94 -30.84
C PRO A 4 11.50 -16.29 -29.36
N VAL A 5 12.48 -16.01 -28.49
CA VAL A 5 12.35 -16.22 -27.04
C VAL A 5 11.30 -15.30 -26.44
N LEU A 6 11.31 -14.01 -26.80
CA LEU A 6 10.33 -13.05 -26.32
C LEU A 6 8.93 -13.36 -26.87
N ALA A 7 8.84 -13.70 -28.15
CA ALA A 7 7.57 -14.08 -28.78
C ALA A 7 6.91 -15.27 -28.07
N LYS A 8 7.70 -16.31 -27.74
CA LYS A 8 7.20 -17.48 -27.00
C LYS A 8 6.71 -17.11 -25.60
N ARG A 9 7.46 -16.32 -24.83
CA ARG A 9 7.04 -15.90 -23.48
C ARG A 9 5.78 -15.04 -23.51
N VAL A 10 5.67 -14.13 -24.48
CA VAL A 10 4.46 -13.31 -24.67
C VAL A 10 3.26 -14.18 -25.03
N HIS A 11 3.45 -15.19 -25.88
CA HIS A 11 2.38 -16.15 -26.19
C HIS A 11 1.95 -16.94 -24.94
N GLU A 12 2.92 -17.47 -24.19
CA GLU A 12 2.66 -18.20 -22.95
C GLU A 12 1.86 -17.37 -21.93
N LEU A 13 2.22 -16.10 -21.71
CA LEU A 13 1.55 -15.23 -20.74
C LEU A 13 0.20 -14.68 -21.23
N LYS A 14 0.06 -14.38 -22.52
CA LYS A 14 -1.11 -13.68 -23.07
C LYS A 14 -2.18 -14.62 -23.61
N ASP A 15 -1.75 -15.69 -24.29
CA ASP A 15 -2.64 -16.48 -25.15
C ASP A 15 -2.95 -17.85 -24.54
N THR A 16 -2.20 -18.31 -23.52
CA THR A 16 -2.51 -19.57 -22.82
C THR A 16 -3.36 -19.32 -21.58
N GLN A 17 -4.25 -20.26 -21.26
CA GLN A 17 -5.08 -20.19 -20.05
C GLN A 17 -4.22 -20.08 -18.78
N LYS A 18 -3.12 -20.83 -18.70
CA LYS A 18 -2.20 -20.80 -17.55
C LYS A 18 -1.56 -19.41 -17.39
N GLY A 19 -1.15 -18.80 -18.50
CA GLY A 19 -0.61 -17.45 -18.52
C GLY A 19 -1.63 -16.42 -18.07
N ALA A 20 -2.84 -16.47 -18.63
CA ALA A 20 -3.94 -15.58 -18.25
C ALA A 20 -4.26 -15.68 -16.76
N THR A 21 -4.39 -16.90 -16.22
CA THR A 21 -4.65 -17.11 -14.78
C THR A 21 -3.52 -16.56 -13.91
N LEU A 22 -2.26 -16.78 -14.28
CA LEU A 22 -1.12 -16.22 -13.55
C LEU A 22 -1.17 -14.68 -13.55
N MET A 23 -1.41 -14.07 -14.71
CA MET A 23 -1.47 -12.62 -14.85
C MET A 23 -2.62 -12.03 -14.03
N CYS A 24 -3.79 -12.68 -14.00
CA CYS A 24 -4.91 -12.23 -13.17
C CYS A 24 -4.54 -12.22 -11.68
N HIS A 25 -3.90 -13.29 -11.18
CA HIS A 25 -3.50 -13.35 -9.78
C HIS A 25 -2.47 -12.28 -9.40
N GLU A 26 -1.44 -12.09 -10.24
CA GLU A 26 -0.45 -11.04 -10.02
C GLU A 26 -1.09 -9.64 -10.06
N MET A 27 -2.06 -9.41 -10.95
CA MET A 27 -2.80 -8.15 -11.00
C MET A 27 -3.62 -7.94 -9.73
N GLU A 28 -4.37 -8.94 -9.26
CA GLU A 28 -5.14 -8.87 -8.02
C GLU A 28 -4.25 -8.58 -6.81
N LYS A 29 -3.05 -9.17 -6.77
CA LYS A 29 -2.05 -8.88 -5.74
C LYS A 29 -1.61 -7.42 -5.77
N ILE A 30 -1.29 -6.87 -6.94
CA ILE A 30 -0.93 -5.46 -7.11
C ILE A 30 -2.07 -4.54 -6.68
N TYR A 31 -3.31 -4.84 -7.06
CA TYR A 31 -4.46 -4.05 -6.65
C TYR A 31 -4.66 -4.06 -5.13
N SER A 32 -4.51 -5.23 -4.52
CA SER A 32 -4.69 -5.40 -3.08
C SER A 32 -3.60 -4.67 -2.29
N GLU A 33 -2.34 -4.85 -2.68
CA GLU A 33 -1.19 -4.13 -2.09
C GLU A 33 -1.32 -2.61 -2.26
N GLY A 34 -1.76 -2.16 -3.45
CA GLY A 34 -2.00 -0.75 -3.73
C GLY A 34 -3.13 -0.15 -2.90
N MET A 35 -4.22 -0.90 -2.72
CA MET A 35 -5.35 -0.48 -1.90
C MET A 35 -4.95 -0.37 -0.42
N GLU A 36 -4.29 -1.40 0.13
CA GLU A 36 -3.81 -1.39 1.52
C GLU A 36 -2.82 -0.24 1.77
N SER A 37 -1.85 -0.04 0.86
CA SER A 37 -0.89 1.06 0.96
C SER A 37 -1.57 2.43 0.91
N GLY A 38 -2.57 2.59 0.03
CA GLY A 38 -3.35 3.83 -0.10
C GLY A 38 -4.19 4.13 1.15
N GLU A 39 -4.87 3.12 1.69
CA GLU A 39 -5.66 3.24 2.92
C GLU A 39 -4.76 3.58 4.11
N LEU A 40 -3.63 2.90 4.26
CA LEU A 40 -2.66 3.16 5.32
C LEU A 40 -2.06 4.56 5.22
N LYS A 41 -1.73 5.02 4.00
CA LYS A 41 -1.22 6.37 3.77
C LYS A 41 -2.24 7.43 4.19
N LYS A 42 -3.51 7.27 3.80
CA LYS A 42 -4.59 8.19 4.19
C LYS A 42 -4.81 8.19 5.71
N ALA A 43 -4.77 7.02 6.34
CA ALA A 43 -4.86 6.86 7.79
C ALA A 43 -3.72 7.61 8.50
N LYS A 44 -2.48 7.45 8.01
CA LYS A 44 -1.30 8.15 8.53
C LYS A 44 -1.42 9.66 8.41
N GLU A 45 -1.76 10.18 7.24
CA GLU A 45 -1.94 11.63 7.02
C GLU A 45 -3.03 12.20 7.95
N THR A 46 -4.17 11.51 8.06
CA THR A 46 -5.28 11.93 8.94
C THR A 46 -4.86 11.92 10.41
N ALA A 47 -4.16 10.87 10.86
CA ALA A 47 -3.67 10.75 12.22
C ALA A 47 -2.68 11.85 12.58
N LEU A 48 -1.77 12.20 11.66
CA LEU A 48 -0.80 13.27 11.86
C LEU A 48 -1.48 14.63 11.98
N SER A 49 -2.43 14.97 11.09
CA SER A 49 -3.19 16.23 11.20
C SER A 49 -3.96 16.33 12.52
N MET A 50 -4.57 15.24 12.97
CA MET A 50 -5.24 15.19 14.27
C MET A 50 -4.28 15.38 15.46
N ALA A 51 -3.07 14.81 15.37
CA ALA A 51 -2.04 14.97 16.39
C ALA A 51 -1.49 16.40 16.41
N GLU A 52 -1.32 17.04 15.25
CA GLU A 52 -0.95 18.45 15.12
C GLU A 52 -1.99 19.39 15.75
N GLU A 53 -3.28 19.04 15.67
CA GLU A 53 -4.37 19.72 16.39
C GLU A 53 -4.41 19.42 17.91
N GLY A 54 -3.47 18.61 18.41
CA GLY A 54 -3.32 18.33 19.84
C GLY A 54 -4.26 17.24 20.38
N MET A 55 -4.84 16.40 19.52
CA MET A 55 -5.63 15.26 19.99
C MET A 55 -4.75 14.16 20.60
N ASP A 56 -5.30 13.48 21.61
CA ASP A 56 -4.64 12.35 22.27
C ASP A 56 -4.54 11.11 21.37
N VAL A 57 -3.40 10.41 21.44
CA VAL A 57 -3.08 9.22 20.64
C VAL A 57 -4.15 8.13 20.75
N LYS A 58 -4.74 7.90 21.94
CA LYS A 58 -5.78 6.89 22.13
C LYS A 58 -7.06 7.24 21.39
N LYS A 59 -7.39 8.53 21.33
CA LYS A 59 -8.57 9.02 20.61
C LYS A 59 -8.36 8.92 19.10
N ILE A 60 -7.16 9.27 18.62
CA ILE A 60 -6.78 9.14 17.21
C ILE A 60 -6.83 7.68 16.77
N ALA A 61 -6.19 6.76 17.52
CA ALA A 61 -6.19 5.33 17.24
C ALA A 61 -7.61 4.76 17.07
N ARG A 62 -8.54 5.17 17.95
CA ARG A 62 -9.96 4.79 17.84
C ARG A 62 -10.66 5.34 16.60
N LEU A 63 -10.39 6.60 16.23
CA LEU A 63 -11.04 7.26 15.08
C LEU A 63 -10.52 6.74 13.74
N VAL A 64 -9.20 6.53 13.65
CA VAL A 64 -8.51 6.08 12.45
C VAL A 64 -8.49 4.54 12.33
N LYS A 65 -8.88 3.84 13.40
CA LYS A 65 -8.93 2.37 13.51
C LYS A 65 -7.57 1.70 13.30
N VAL A 66 -6.52 2.32 13.83
CA VAL A 66 -5.14 1.84 13.79
C VAL A 66 -4.62 1.71 15.22
N SER A 67 -3.60 0.89 15.46
CA SER A 67 -3.04 0.68 16.80
C SER A 67 -2.40 1.97 17.37
N GLU A 68 -2.44 2.15 18.69
CA GLU A 68 -1.77 3.29 19.35
C GLU A 68 -0.26 3.29 19.06
N ASP A 69 0.36 2.12 18.97
CA ASP A 69 1.79 1.94 18.67
C ASP A 69 2.15 2.46 17.27
N ASP A 70 1.33 2.16 16.26
CA ASP A 70 1.54 2.65 14.89
C ASP A 70 1.36 4.18 14.81
N ILE A 71 0.35 4.73 15.51
CA ILE A 71 0.15 6.18 15.59
C ILE A 71 1.38 6.86 16.21
N GLN A 72 1.89 6.32 17.33
CA GLN A 72 3.06 6.88 18.00
C GLN A 72 4.29 6.84 17.10
N LYS A 73 4.53 5.70 16.43
CA LYS A 73 5.63 5.54 15.46
C LYS A 73 5.54 6.59 14.34
N TRP A 74 4.35 6.85 13.80
CA TRP A 74 4.18 7.85 12.74
C TRP A 74 4.47 9.27 13.22
N ILE A 75 4.05 9.62 14.43
CA ILE A 75 4.34 10.92 15.04
C ILE A 75 5.85 11.08 15.24
N ASP A 76 6.51 10.05 15.79
CA ASP A 76 7.96 10.07 16.04
C ASP A 76 8.76 10.19 14.74
N GLU A 77 8.37 9.47 13.68
CA GLU A 77 8.94 9.59 12.33
C GLU A 77 8.77 11.01 11.78
N ASN A 78 7.58 11.60 11.89
CA ASN A 78 7.28 12.94 11.37
C ASN A 78 8.09 14.03 12.09
N MET A 79 8.19 13.93 13.43
CA MET A 79 9.01 14.84 14.25
C MET A 79 10.51 14.73 13.97
N CYS A 80 10.99 13.58 13.50
CA CYS A 80 12.38 13.40 13.09
C CYS A 80 12.68 14.07 11.74
N VAL A 81 11.70 14.13 10.83
CA VAL A 81 11.85 14.74 9.49
C VAL A 81 11.75 16.27 9.55
N ALA A 82 11.06 16.82 10.56
CA ALA A 82 10.89 18.26 10.75
C ALA A 82 12.05 18.96 11.51
N LYS A 83 13.11 18.24 11.89
CA LYS A 83 14.34 18.79 12.50
C LYS A 83 15.39 19.13 11.45
#